data_AF-A0A7C4YPX8-F1
#
_entry.id   AF-A0A7C4YPX8-F1
#
_cell.length_a   1.000
_cell.length_b   1.000
_cell.length_c   1.000
_cell.angle_alpha   90.00
_cell.angle_beta   90.00
_cell.angle_gamma   90.00
#
_symmetry.space_group_name_H-M   'P 1'
#
loop_
_entity.id
_entity.type
_entity.pdbx_description
1 polymer ?
#
loop_
_entity_poly.entity_id
_entity_poly.type
_entity_poly.pdbx_seq_one_letter_code
_entity_poly.pdbx_strand_id
1 'polypeptide(L)'
;MNPKDYYNNQFLNDLRELTRKVNIIGNHAYDVVEPFSVDKWGFMIVELFKNSQKGIKDPLDHIQKENLGYFLSALAGIILIDQVMFTYFREDYEKFRAITHYPKIRWSPG
;
A
#
# COMPACT_ATOMS: atom_id res chain seq x y z
N MET A 1 6.62 20.22 -3.03
CA MET A 1 5.23 20.74 -3.07
C MET A 1 4.80 21.08 -1.64
N ASN A 2 3.84 21.97 -1.39
CA ASN A 2 3.32 22.07 -0.01
C ASN A 2 2.48 20.81 0.31
N PRO A 3 2.30 20.44 1.59
CA PRO A 3 1.63 19.19 1.96
C PRO A 3 0.19 19.11 1.45
N LYS A 4 -0.55 20.23 1.51
CA LYS A 4 -1.96 20.29 1.11
C LYS A 4 -2.12 19.98 -0.38
N ASP A 5 -1.30 20.60 -1.21
CA ASP A 5 -1.34 20.40 -2.66
C ASP A 5 -0.89 18.99 -3.03
N TYR A 6 0.07 18.44 -2.28
CA TYR A 6 0.53 17.08 -2.48
C TYR A 6 -0.59 16.06 -2.25
N TYR A 7 -1.27 16.15 -1.10
CA TYR A 7 -2.33 15.20 -0.75
C TYR A 7 -3.56 15.29 -1.64
N ASN A 8 -3.92 16.48 -2.11
CA ASN A 8 -5.09 16.65 -2.96
C ASN A 8 -4.86 16.26 -4.42
N ASN A 9 -3.62 16.38 -4.93
CA ASN A 9 -3.38 16.26 -6.38
C ASN A 9 -2.48 15.09 -6.77
N GLN A 10 -1.51 14.71 -5.94
CA GLN A 10 -0.44 13.79 -6.35
C GLN A 10 -0.45 12.46 -5.58
N PHE A 11 -0.80 12.48 -4.29
CA PHE A 11 -0.71 11.31 -3.41
C PHE A 11 -1.43 10.07 -3.96
N LEU A 12 -2.65 10.22 -4.48
CA LEU A 12 -3.40 9.08 -5.04
C LEU A 12 -2.74 8.48 -6.28
N ASN A 13 -2.08 9.30 -7.10
CA ASN A 13 -1.35 8.82 -8.28
C ASN A 13 -0.10 8.06 -7.85
N ASP A 14 0.66 8.61 -6.89
CA ASP A 14 1.84 7.95 -6.33
C ASP A 14 1.48 6.61 -5.67
N LEU A 15 0.35 6.55 -4.97
CA LEU A 15 -0.15 5.34 -4.32
C LEU A 15 -0.57 4.26 -5.33
N ARG A 16 -1.25 4.66 -6.40
CA ARG A 16 -1.62 3.76 -7.51
C ARG A 16 -0.38 3.22 -8.21
N GLU A 17 0.59 4.09 -8.48
CA GLU A 17 1.84 3.69 -9.15
C GLU A 17 2.68 2.75 -8.28
N LEU A 18 2.76 3.01 -6.97
CA LEU A 18 3.36 2.08 -6.02
C LEU A 18 2.66 0.72 -6.07
N THR A 19 1.33 0.70 -6.00
CA THR A 19 0.54 -0.53 -6.05
C THR A 19 0.79 -1.31 -7.35
N ARG A 20 0.91 -0.60 -8.48
CA ARG A 20 1.22 -1.19 -9.79
C ARG A 20 2.61 -1.81 -9.81
N LYS A 21 3.63 -1.10 -9.33
CA LYS A 21 5.03 -1.59 -9.28
C LYS A 21 5.16 -2.80 -8.38
N VAL A 22 4.54 -2.77 -7.21
CA VAL A 22 4.52 -3.91 -6.27
C VAL A 22 3.80 -5.11 -6.87
N ASN A 23 2.72 -4.89 -7.64
CA ASN A 23 2.01 -5.97 -8.33
C ASN A 23 2.86 -6.62 -9.43
N ILE A 24 3.65 -5.83 -10.18
CA ILE A 24 4.58 -6.34 -11.19
C ILE A 24 5.68 -7.18 -10.54
N ILE A 25 6.21 -6.72 -9.40
CA ILE A 25 7.23 -7.46 -8.63
C ILE A 25 6.65 -8.79 -8.10
N GLY A 26 5.41 -8.77 -7.58
CA GLY A 26 4.72 -9.97 -7.09
C GLY A 26 4.41 -11.00 -8.19
N ASN A 27 4.06 -10.55 -9.40
CA ASN A 27 3.75 -11.44 -10.53
C ASN A 27 5.00 -12.11 -11.14
N HIS A 28 6.21 -11.57 -10.93
CA HIS A 28 7.45 -12.29 -11.27
C HIS A 28 7.85 -13.34 -10.22
N ALA A 29 7.16 -13.38 -9.07
CA ALA A 29 7.40 -14.39 -8.04
C ALA A 29 6.40 -15.56 -8.09
N TYR A 30 5.18 -15.39 -8.62
CA TYR A 30 4.18 -16.46 -8.71
C TYR A 30 3.20 -16.28 -9.89
N ASP A 31 3.28 -17.16 -10.88
CA ASP A 31 2.25 -17.41 -11.90
C ASP A 31 1.05 -18.17 -11.28
N VAL A 32 0.21 -17.53 -10.45
CA VAL A 32 -1.17 -18.00 -10.24
C VAL A 32 -2.06 -16.81 -9.86
N VAL A 33 -3.12 -16.61 -10.64
CA VAL A 33 -4.17 -15.61 -10.44
C VAL A 33 -5.12 -16.06 -9.33
N GLU A 34 -5.25 -15.30 -8.23
CA GLU A 34 -6.49 -15.20 -7.44
C GLU A 34 -6.70 -13.78 -6.86
N PRO A 35 -7.97 -13.34 -6.71
CA PRO A 35 -8.32 -11.94 -6.50
C PRO A 35 -8.26 -11.52 -5.01
N PHE A 36 -7.24 -10.73 -4.66
CA PHE A 36 -7.20 -9.85 -3.48
C PHE A 36 -7.44 -10.52 -2.10
N SER A 37 -6.41 -11.21 -1.59
CA SER A 37 -6.22 -11.59 -0.18
C SER A 37 -5.16 -10.70 0.53
N VAL A 38 -5.20 -10.72 1.86
CA VAL A 38 -4.42 -10.03 2.93
C VAL A 38 -2.96 -9.74 2.64
N ASP A 39 -2.38 -10.57 1.81
CA ASP A 39 -0.96 -10.88 1.91
C ASP A 39 -0.16 -9.74 1.30
N LYS A 40 -0.80 -8.89 0.49
CA LYS A 40 -0.15 -7.89 -0.34
C LYS A 40 0.36 -6.66 0.40
N TRP A 41 -0.20 -6.26 1.55
CA TRP A 41 0.31 -5.11 2.33
C TRP A 41 1.45 -5.50 3.25
N GLY A 42 1.31 -6.63 3.93
CA GLY A 42 2.44 -7.27 4.62
C GLY A 42 3.57 -7.55 3.63
N PHE A 43 3.25 -8.10 2.46
CA PHE A 43 4.18 -8.28 1.35
C PHE A 43 4.71 -6.94 0.83
N MET A 44 3.90 -5.89 0.67
CA MET A 44 4.38 -4.59 0.18
C MET A 44 5.37 -3.96 1.15
N ILE A 45 5.10 -3.98 2.46
CA ILE A 45 6.03 -3.53 3.49
C ILE A 45 7.31 -4.38 3.44
N VAL A 46 7.17 -5.71 3.43
CA VAL A 46 8.30 -6.66 3.38
C VAL A 46 9.13 -6.50 2.10
N GLU A 47 8.49 -6.29 0.96
CA GLU A 47 9.12 -6.06 -0.35
C GLU A 47 9.80 -4.70 -0.39
N LEU A 48 9.18 -3.63 0.12
CA LEU A 48 9.84 -2.33 0.28
C LEU A 48 11.13 -2.46 1.09
N PHE A 49 11.09 -3.23 2.19
CA PHE A 49 12.28 -3.48 3.03
C PHE A 49 13.31 -4.45 2.41
N LYS A 50 12.87 -5.51 1.71
CA LYS A 50 13.76 -6.49 1.07
C LYS A 50 14.41 -5.96 -0.21
N ASN A 51 13.67 -5.19 -1.01
CA ASN A 51 14.16 -4.66 -2.29
C ASN A 51 15.22 -3.58 -2.10
N SER A 52 15.15 -2.85 -0.98
CA SER A 52 16.24 -1.99 -0.52
C SER A 52 17.58 -2.72 -0.32
N GLN A 53 17.58 -4.05 -0.15
CA GLN A 53 18.79 -4.84 0.09
C GLN A 53 19.29 -5.65 -1.12
N LYS A 54 18.46 -5.81 -2.17
CA LYS A 54 18.75 -6.74 -3.28
C LYS A 54 19.05 -6.08 -4.63
N GLY A 55 19.13 -4.75 -4.71
CA GLY A 55 19.36 -4.04 -5.98
C GLY A 55 18.19 -4.13 -6.96
N ILE A 56 17.01 -4.52 -6.47
CA ILE A 56 15.75 -4.46 -7.22
C ILE A 56 15.37 -2.98 -7.35
N LYS A 57 14.85 -2.60 -8.53
CA LYS A 57 14.46 -1.21 -8.83
C LYS A 57 13.53 -0.69 -7.74
N ASP A 58 13.92 0.42 -7.12
CA ASP A 58 13.22 1.00 -5.98
C ASP A 58 11.76 1.29 -6.38
N PRO A 59 10.76 0.63 -5.75
CA PRO A 59 9.36 0.85 -6.08
C PRO A 59 8.88 2.26 -5.73
N LEU A 60 9.66 3.06 -5.01
CA LEU A 60 9.40 4.46 -4.67
C LEU A 60 10.10 5.45 -5.62
N ASP A 61 10.83 4.99 -6.64
CA ASP A 61 11.61 5.86 -7.53
C ASP A 61 10.77 6.87 -8.36
N HIS A 62 9.45 6.67 -8.47
CA HIS A 62 8.54 7.63 -9.10
C HIS A 62 8.18 8.81 -8.19
N ILE A 63 8.46 8.70 -6.90
CA ILE A 63 8.09 9.71 -5.91
C ILE A 63 9.23 10.71 -5.81
N GLN A 64 8.93 11.98 -6.07
CA GLN A 64 9.90 13.05 -5.91
C GLN A 64 10.42 13.08 -4.47
N LYS A 65 11.74 13.23 -4.31
CA LYS A 65 12.41 13.13 -3.00
C LYS A 65 11.82 14.11 -1.97
N GLU A 66 11.41 15.29 -2.41
CA GLU A 66 10.81 16.31 -1.53
C GLU A 66 9.40 15.92 -1.03
N ASN A 67 8.71 15.03 -1.75
CA ASN A 67 7.38 14.55 -1.40
C ASN A 67 7.39 13.18 -0.69
N LEU A 68 8.55 12.52 -0.65
CA LEU A 68 8.69 11.17 -0.07
C LEU A 68 8.24 11.12 1.39
N GLY A 69 8.61 12.12 2.19
CA GLY A 69 8.16 12.22 3.59
C GLY A 69 6.63 12.30 3.70
N TYR A 70 6.00 13.14 2.89
CA TYR A 70 4.53 13.28 2.87
C TYR A 70 3.84 11.99 2.44
N PHE A 71 4.38 11.31 1.43
CA PHE A 71 3.88 10.03 0.96
C PHE A 71 3.94 8.97 2.06
N LEU A 72 5.11 8.77 2.67
CA LEU A 72 5.31 7.75 3.69
C LEU A 72 4.46 8.00 4.94
N SER A 73 4.29 9.26 5.36
CA SER A 73 3.41 9.59 6.48
C SER A 73 1.95 9.23 6.21
N ALA A 74 1.43 9.56 5.02
CA ALA A 74 0.06 9.23 4.67
C ALA A 74 -0.14 7.72 4.45
N LEU A 75 0.84 7.05 3.84
CA LEU A 75 0.84 5.60 3.66
C LEU A 75 0.79 4.87 5.01
N ALA A 76 1.62 5.29 5.97
CA ALA A 76 1.62 4.74 7.33
C ALA A 76 0.25 4.97 8.02
N GLY A 77 -0.34 6.16 7.88
CA GLY A 77 -1.66 6.45 8.41
C GLY A 77 -2.75 5.53 7.85
N ILE A 78 -2.77 5.30 6.53
CA ILE A 78 -3.72 4.38 5.89
C ILE A 78 -3.56 2.96 6.45
N ILE A 79 -2.33 2.47 6.57
CA ILE A 79 -2.04 1.12 7.08
C ILE A 79 -2.53 0.97 8.52
N LEU A 80 -2.22 1.95 9.38
CA LEU A 80 -2.62 1.91 10.79
C LEU A 80 -4.14 1.98 10.94
N ILE A 81 -4.81 2.86 10.20
CA ILE A 81 -6.27 2.97 10.24
C ILE A 81 -6.92 1.67 9.76
N ASP A 82 -6.45 1.08 8.65
CA ASP A 82 -6.99 -0.18 8.13
C ASP A 82 -6.79 -1.32 9.14
N GLN A 83 -5.62 -1.41 9.77
CA GLN A 83 -5.34 -2.38 10.84
C GLN A 83 -6.25 -2.21 12.05
N VAL A 84 -6.46 -0.98 12.51
CA VAL A 84 -7.35 -0.68 13.64
C VAL A 84 -8.79 -1.06 13.30
N MET A 85 -9.26 -0.67 12.11
CA MET A 85 -10.61 -0.98 11.65
C MET A 85 -10.83 -2.49 11.51
N PHE A 86 -9.85 -3.21 10.96
CA PHE A 86 -9.92 -4.66 10.85
C PHE A 86 -9.92 -5.36 12.21
N THR A 87 -9.08 -4.90 13.14
CA THR A 87 -8.85 -5.57 14.43
C THR A 87 -9.98 -5.29 15.43
N TYR A 88 -10.43 -4.04 15.54
CA TYR A 88 -11.34 -3.60 16.59
C TYR A 88 -12.74 -3.26 16.10
N PHE A 89 -12.91 -2.97 14.82
CA PHE A 89 -14.20 -2.53 14.23
C PHE A 89 -14.66 -3.47 13.10
N ARG A 90 -14.47 -4.77 13.30
CA ARG A 90 -14.70 -5.81 12.28
C ARG A 90 -16.11 -5.78 11.69
N GLU A 91 -17.12 -5.44 12.49
CA GLU A 91 -18.52 -5.35 12.06
C GLU A 91 -18.76 -4.23 11.03
N ASP A 92 -18.02 -3.13 11.14
CA ASP A 92 -18.12 -1.99 10.23
C ASP A 92 -17.03 -1.97 9.15
N TYR A 93 -16.05 -2.87 9.23
CA TYR A 93 -14.91 -2.89 8.32
C TYR A 93 -15.31 -2.99 6.85
N GLU A 94 -16.32 -3.79 6.51
CA GLU A 94 -16.78 -3.91 5.12
C GLU A 94 -17.41 -2.59 4.61
N LYS A 95 -18.14 -1.87 5.47
CA LYS A 95 -18.69 -0.54 5.12
C LYS A 95 -17.57 0.49 4.98
N PHE A 96 -16.66 0.53 5.96
CA PHE A 96 -15.47 1.39 5.94
C PHE A 96 -14.67 1.19 4.66
N ARG A 97 -14.42 -0.07 4.29
CA ARG A 97 -13.74 -0.44 3.04
C ARG A 97 -14.48 0.08 1.80
N ALA A 98 -15.80 -0.09 1.75
CA ALA A 98 -16.60 0.35 0.61
C ALA A 98 -16.52 1.87 0.38
N ILE A 99 -16.35 2.65 1.45
CA ILE A 99 -16.32 4.12 1.40
C ILE A 99 -14.90 4.64 1.11
N THR A 100 -13.87 4.02 1.69
CA THR A 100 -12.49 4.50 1.55
C THR A 100 -11.82 4.05 0.27
N HIS A 101 -12.31 2.97 -0.35
CA HIS A 101 -11.64 2.25 -1.43
C HIS A 101 -10.18 1.90 -1.09
N TYR A 102 -9.86 1.81 0.20
CA TYR A 102 -8.54 1.39 0.61
C TYR A 102 -8.33 -0.08 0.23
N PRO A 103 -7.16 -0.42 -0.31
CA PRO A 103 -6.85 -1.79 -0.71
C PRO A 103 -6.84 -2.75 0.49
N LYS A 104 -7.41 -3.95 0.31
CA LYS A 104 -7.83 -4.90 1.36
C LYS A 104 -6.68 -5.43 2.25
N ILE A 105 -6.93 -5.54 3.57
CA ILE A 105 -6.31 -6.53 4.47
C ILE A 105 -7.36 -7.62 4.77
N ARG A 106 -6.99 -8.91 4.72
CA ARG A 106 -7.97 -10.01 4.78
C ARG A 106 -7.60 -11.30 5.54
N TRP A 107 -7.01 -11.28 6.74
CA TRP A 107 -6.40 -12.45 7.45
C TRP A 107 -6.84 -13.88 7.03
N SER A 108 -5.88 -14.71 6.59
CA SER A 108 -6.05 -16.17 6.43
C SER A 108 -5.51 -16.86 7.67
N PRO A 109 -6.27 -17.77 8.32
CA PRO A 109 -5.65 -18.74 9.21
C PRO A 109 -4.70 -19.61 8.39
N GLY A 110 -3.48 -19.80 8.88
CA GLY A 110 -2.62 -20.90 8.46
C GLY A 110 -3.07 -22.21 9.08
#